data_AF-A0A0L0F6T7-F1
#
_entry.id   AF-A0A0L0F6T7-F1
#
_cell.length_a   1.000
_cell.length_b   1.000
_cell.length_c   1.000
_cell.angle_alpha   90.00
_cell.angle_beta   90.00
_cell.angle_gamma   90.00
#
_symmetry.space_group_name_H-M   'P 1'
#
loop_
_entity.id
_entity.type
_entity.pdbx_description
1 polymer ?
#
loop_
_entity_poly.entity_id
_entity_poly.type
_entity_poly.pdbx_seq_one_letter_code
_entity_poly.pdbx_strand_id
1 'polypeptide(L)'
;ARCPGKAEGVAKIGEAVTHTRFVFTDVDSDEVVLMKLLQVLQTLTVLPIGNLLTDEAVCEMIQAVFRISCRSRLSKLLRKSAENALFEMVVYLFGRLHDFLHLSKKHILGGKVACNHGNQLHCNGNGSGSSEGGEDG
;
A
#
# COMPACT_ATOMS: atom_id res chain seq x y z
N ALA A 1 23.21 -4.82 2.10
CA ALA A 1 23.33 -6.11 1.38
C ALA A 1 21.96 -6.53 0.85
N ARG A 2 21.80 -6.64 -0.48
CA ARG A 2 20.57 -7.15 -1.12
C ARG A 2 20.71 -8.68 -1.18
N CYS A 3 20.04 -9.41 -0.29
CA CYS A 3 20.06 -10.87 -0.34
C CYS A 3 19.29 -11.33 -1.60
N PRO A 4 19.91 -12.07 -2.53
CA PRO A 4 19.33 -12.34 -3.85
C PRO A 4 17.97 -13.07 -3.78
N GLY A 5 17.72 -13.90 -2.75
CA GLY A 5 16.46 -14.63 -2.61
C GLY A 5 15.31 -13.89 -1.92
N LYS A 6 15.51 -12.69 -1.36
CA LYS A 6 14.44 -11.98 -0.63
C LYS A 6 13.33 -11.49 -1.56
N ALA A 7 13.69 -10.90 -2.70
CA ALA A 7 12.71 -10.39 -3.66
C ALA A 7 11.94 -11.53 -4.33
N GLU A 8 12.65 -12.61 -4.70
CA GLU A 8 12.05 -13.80 -5.29
C GLU A 8 11.07 -14.48 -4.33
N GLY A 9 11.44 -14.66 -3.06
CA GLY A 9 10.54 -15.25 -2.07
C GLY A 9 9.26 -14.43 -1.86
N VAL A 10 9.39 -13.10 -1.80
CA VAL A 10 8.24 -12.19 -1.64
C VAL A 10 7.32 -12.23 -2.86
N ALA A 11 7.88 -12.23 -4.08
CA ALA A 11 7.12 -12.38 -5.31
C ALA A 11 6.39 -13.72 -5.36
N LYS A 12 7.04 -14.82 -4.96
CA LYS A 12 6.44 -16.16 -4.92
C LYS A 12 5.27 -16.27 -3.95
N ILE A 13 5.36 -15.63 -2.78
CA ILE A 13 4.24 -15.56 -1.82
C ILE A 13 3.08 -14.79 -2.45
N GLY A 14 3.37 -13.63 -3.06
CA GLY A 14 2.37 -12.82 -3.74
C GLY A 14 1.63 -13.55 -4.86
N GLU A 15 2.38 -14.28 -5.71
CA GLU A 15 1.87 -15.13 -6.78
C GLU A 15 0.97 -16.23 -6.23
N ALA A 16 1.45 -16.98 -5.23
CA ALA A 16 0.68 -18.07 -4.62
C ALA A 16 -0.66 -17.58 -4.06
N VAL A 17 -0.65 -16.46 -3.32
CA VAL A 17 -1.86 -15.88 -2.71
C VAL A 17 -2.83 -15.34 -3.77
N THR A 18 -2.32 -14.66 -4.80
CA THR A 18 -3.13 -14.06 -5.88
C THR A 18 -3.87 -15.09 -6.73
N HIS A 19 -3.26 -16.27 -6.91
CA HIS A 19 -3.79 -17.37 -7.71
C HIS A 19 -4.44 -18.49 -6.89
N THR A 20 -4.50 -18.38 -5.57
CA THR A 20 -5.16 -19.37 -4.71
C THR A 20 -6.65 -19.47 -5.09
N ARG A 21 -7.13 -20.70 -5.28
CA ARG A 21 -8.55 -21.01 -5.55
C ARG A 21 -9.08 -21.93 -4.47
N PHE A 22 -10.28 -21.64 -4.00
CA PHE A 22 -11.00 -22.48 -3.05
C PHE A 22 -12.01 -23.35 -3.79
N VAL A 23 -12.08 -24.60 -3.40
CA VAL A 23 -13.25 -25.43 -3.65
C VAL A 23 -14.21 -25.03 -2.55
N PHE A 24 -15.29 -24.31 -2.87
CA PHE A 24 -16.20 -23.70 -1.89
C PHE A 24 -16.91 -24.74 -1.03
N THR A 25 -16.22 -25.26 0.00
CA THR A 25 -16.70 -26.37 0.84
C THR A 25 -17.54 -25.87 2.00
N ASP A 26 -17.16 -24.74 2.59
CA ASP A 26 -17.87 -24.10 3.69
C ASP A 26 -17.62 -22.59 3.64
N VAL A 27 -18.71 -21.82 3.57
CA VAL A 27 -18.65 -20.37 3.31
C VAL A 27 -17.97 -19.64 4.47
N ASP A 28 -18.21 -20.06 5.71
CA ASP A 28 -17.66 -19.37 6.89
C ASP A 28 -16.15 -19.56 6.98
N SER A 29 -15.66 -20.79 6.81
CA SER A 29 -14.21 -21.04 6.78
C SER A 29 -13.52 -20.42 5.56
N ASP A 30 -14.14 -20.47 4.38
CA ASP A 30 -13.60 -19.83 3.17
C ASP A 30 -13.42 -18.32 3.36
N GLU A 31 -14.38 -17.64 3.99
CA GLU A 31 -14.27 -16.20 4.25
C GLU A 31 -13.13 -15.85 5.21
N VAL A 32 -12.91 -16.67 6.24
CA VAL A 32 -11.78 -16.48 7.15
C VAL A 32 -10.45 -16.61 6.39
N VAL A 33 -10.32 -17.61 5.52
CA VAL A 33 -9.10 -17.76 4.71
C VAL A 33 -8.95 -16.59 3.73
N LEU A 34 -10.03 -16.16 3.07
CA LEU A 34 -9.99 -14.97 2.20
C LEU A 34 -9.54 -13.72 2.97
N MET A 35 -9.99 -13.54 4.22
CA MET A 35 -9.54 -12.46 5.08
C MET A 35 -8.03 -12.54 5.34
N LYS A 36 -7.49 -13.74 5.59
CA LYS A 36 -6.05 -13.94 5.75
C LYS A 36 -5.27 -13.63 4.47
N LEU A 37 -5.76 -14.07 3.32
CA LEU A 37 -5.14 -13.76 2.03
C LEU A 37 -5.16 -12.25 1.75
N LEU A 38 -6.28 -11.59 2.01
CA LEU A 38 -6.41 -10.13 1.91
C LEU A 38 -5.35 -9.41 2.75
N GLN A 39 -5.18 -9.82 4.01
CA GLN A 39 -4.17 -9.26 4.91
C GLN A 39 -2.75 -9.45 4.36
N VAL A 40 -2.44 -10.61 3.77
CA VAL A 40 -1.13 -10.85 3.15
C VAL A 40 -0.93 -9.93 1.95
N LEU A 41 -1.89 -9.83 1.04
CA LEU A 41 -1.79 -8.96 -0.14
C LEU A 41 -1.59 -7.48 0.24
N GLN A 42 -2.33 -7.00 1.25
CA GLN A 42 -2.18 -5.65 1.78
C GLN A 42 -0.80 -5.43 2.40
N THR A 43 -0.35 -6.37 3.22
CA THR A 43 0.97 -6.31 3.87
C THR A 43 2.08 -6.26 2.84
N LEU A 44 2.02 -7.12 1.81
CA LEU A 44 3.02 -7.16 0.74
C LEU A 44 3.06 -5.86 -0.07
N THR A 45 1.93 -5.17 -0.22
CA THR A 45 1.83 -3.94 -1.03
C THR A 45 2.18 -2.68 -0.25
N VAL A 46 1.77 -2.58 1.02
CA VAL A 46 1.86 -1.34 1.83
C VAL A 46 3.14 -1.29 2.67
N LEU A 47 3.74 -2.43 3.01
CA LEU A 47 4.99 -2.43 3.77
C LEU A 47 6.22 -2.18 2.87
N PRO A 48 7.36 -1.73 3.44
CA PRO A 48 8.60 -1.51 2.68
C PRO A 48 9.10 -2.73 1.91
N ILE A 49 8.67 -3.94 2.29
CA ILE A 49 8.98 -5.18 1.57
C ILE A 49 8.40 -5.18 0.15
N GLY A 50 7.30 -4.46 -0.08
CA GLY A 50 6.69 -4.26 -1.40
C GLY A 50 7.58 -3.50 -2.38
N ASN A 51 8.61 -2.78 -1.91
CA ASN A 51 9.62 -2.16 -2.77
C ASN A 51 10.51 -3.20 -3.50
N LEU A 52 10.43 -4.47 -3.12
CA LEU A 52 11.13 -5.57 -3.79
C LEU A 52 10.31 -6.19 -4.94
N LEU A 53 9.01 -5.89 -5.01
CA LEU A 53 8.10 -6.37 -6.04
C LEU A 53 8.21 -5.52 -7.30
N THR A 54 7.91 -6.12 -8.46
CA THR A 54 7.72 -5.37 -9.70
C THR A 54 6.35 -4.69 -9.71
N ASP A 55 6.19 -3.66 -10.53
CA ASP A 55 4.92 -2.93 -10.64
C ASP A 55 3.80 -3.85 -11.16
N GLU A 56 4.13 -4.82 -12.03
CA GLU A 56 3.19 -5.83 -12.52
C GLU A 56 2.68 -6.71 -11.37
N ALA A 57 3.59 -7.23 -10.52
CA ALA A 57 3.22 -8.05 -9.38
C ALA A 57 2.33 -7.28 -8.40
N VAL A 58 2.64 -5.99 -8.15
CA VAL A 58 1.82 -5.12 -7.31
C VAL A 58 0.44 -4.90 -7.94
N CYS A 59 0.37 -4.66 -9.24
CA CYS A 59 -0.89 -4.47 -9.95
C CYS A 59 -1.77 -5.73 -9.86
N GLU A 60 -1.18 -6.92 -10.05
CA GLU A 60 -1.89 -8.20 -9.90
C GLU A 60 -2.45 -8.40 -8.49
N MET A 61 -1.71 -8.02 -7.44
CA MET A 61 -2.18 -8.09 -6.06
C MET A 61 -3.35 -7.13 -5.81
N ILE A 62 -3.28 -5.89 -6.31
CA ILE A 62 -4.37 -4.90 -6.21
C ILE A 62 -5.62 -5.41 -6.94
N GLN A 63 -5.46 -5.97 -8.13
CA GLN A 63 -6.56 -6.59 -8.87
C GLN A 63 -7.15 -7.78 -8.11
N ALA A 64 -6.33 -8.57 -7.40
CA ALA A 64 -6.82 -9.64 -6.53
C ALA A 64 -7.71 -9.13 -5.41
N VAL A 65 -7.30 -8.06 -4.74
CA VAL A 65 -8.08 -7.42 -3.68
C VAL A 65 -9.37 -6.81 -4.22
N PHE A 66 -9.31 -6.16 -5.38
CA PHE A 66 -10.49 -5.66 -6.07
C PHE A 66 -11.49 -6.78 -6.39
N ARG A 67 -11.01 -7.92 -6.92
CA ARG A 67 -11.85 -9.12 -7.14
C ARG A 67 -12.53 -9.59 -5.85
N ILE A 68 -11.86 -9.53 -4.69
CA ILE A 68 -12.47 -9.85 -3.40
C ILE A 68 -13.56 -8.82 -3.05
N SER A 69 -13.28 -7.52 -3.17
CA SER A 69 -14.25 -6.46 -2.83
C SER A 69 -15.56 -6.52 -3.64
N CYS A 70 -15.49 -7.01 -4.89
CA CYS A 70 -16.64 -7.07 -5.80
C CYS A 70 -17.40 -8.41 -5.77
N ARG A 71 -17.00 -9.38 -4.94
CA ARG A 71 -17.71 -10.67 -4.85
C ARG A 71 -19.01 -10.52 -4.05
N SER A 72 -20.14 -10.65 -4.73
CA SER A 72 -21.48 -10.56 -4.15
C SER A 72 -21.78 -11.62 -3.08
N ARG A 73 -21.08 -12.76 -3.11
CA ARG A 73 -21.29 -13.91 -2.22
C ARG A 73 -20.56 -13.84 -0.87
N LEU A 74 -19.77 -12.80 -0.62
CA LEU A 74 -19.02 -12.62 0.63
C LEU A 74 -19.80 -11.77 1.64
N SER A 75 -19.48 -11.85 2.93
CA SER A 75 -20.05 -11.02 3.97
C SER A 75 -19.78 -9.53 3.74
N LYS A 76 -20.65 -8.69 4.31
CA LYS A 76 -20.48 -7.22 4.28
C LYS A 76 -19.16 -6.80 4.94
N LEU A 77 -18.76 -7.50 6.01
CA LEU A 77 -17.52 -7.20 6.74
C LEU A 77 -16.30 -7.44 5.84
N LEU A 78 -16.17 -8.64 5.25
CA LEU A 78 -15.04 -8.96 4.38
C LEU A 78 -14.95 -8.04 3.16
N ARG A 79 -16.09 -7.71 2.54
CA ARG A 79 -16.11 -6.73 1.43
C ARG A 79 -15.63 -5.35 1.86
N LYS A 80 -16.08 -4.83 3.02
CA LYS A 80 -15.62 -3.53 3.52
C LYS A 80 -14.16 -3.54 3.94
N SER A 81 -13.67 -4.64 4.51
CA SER A 81 -12.24 -4.81 4.77
C SER A 81 -11.42 -4.80 3.48
N ALA A 82 -11.92 -5.45 2.41
CA ALA A 82 -11.25 -5.46 1.12
C ALA A 82 -11.25 -4.08 0.45
N GLU A 83 -12.36 -3.34 0.51
CA GLU A 83 -12.44 -1.95 0.02
C GLU A 83 -11.44 -1.03 0.76
N ASN A 84 -11.36 -1.13 2.09
CA ASN A 84 -10.43 -0.34 2.89
C ASN A 84 -8.97 -0.69 2.55
N ALA A 85 -8.65 -1.98 2.45
CA ALA A 85 -7.32 -2.43 2.06
C ALA A 85 -6.96 -1.94 0.65
N LEU A 86 -7.90 -1.97 -0.30
CA LEU A 86 -7.71 -1.45 -1.64
C LEU A 86 -7.41 0.05 -1.63
N PHE A 87 -8.16 0.82 -0.84
CA PHE A 87 -7.93 2.25 -0.68
C PHE A 87 -6.53 2.54 -0.11
N GLU A 88 -6.13 1.83 0.95
CA GLU A 88 -4.80 1.99 1.55
C GLU A 88 -3.68 1.65 0.56
N MET A 89 -3.83 0.57 -0.23
CA MET A 89 -2.85 0.20 -1.25
C MET A 89 -2.69 1.29 -2.32
N VAL A 90 -3.81 1.83 -2.81
CA VAL A 90 -3.79 2.90 -3.81
C VAL A 90 -3.15 4.17 -3.24
N VAL A 91 -3.57 4.61 -2.05
CA VAL A 91 -3.00 5.80 -1.40
C VAL A 91 -1.50 5.64 -1.17
N TYR A 92 -1.05 4.48 -0.70
CA TYR A 92 0.36 4.20 -0.50
C TYR A 92 1.17 4.31 -1.79
N LEU A 93 0.67 3.74 -2.90
CA LEU A 93 1.34 3.83 -4.20
C LEU A 93 1.45 5.26 -4.71
N PHE A 94 0.37 6.05 -4.61
CA PHE A 94 0.41 7.46 -5.00
C PHE A 94 1.29 8.31 -4.08
N GLY A 95 1.36 7.98 -2.79
CA GLY A 95 2.32 8.58 -1.85
C GLY A 95 3.77 8.34 -2.28
N ARG A 96 4.10 7.11 -2.71
CA ARG A 96 5.42 6.80 -3.27
C ARG A 96 5.69 7.57 -4.56
N LEU A 97 4.69 7.73 -5.43
CA LEU A 97 4.83 8.50 -6.68
C LEU A 97 5.19 9.97 -6.39
N HIS A 98 4.59 10.57 -5.37
CA HIS A 98 4.96 11.92 -4.93
C HIS A 98 6.44 11.99 -4.53
N ASP A 99 6.95 11.00 -3.80
CA ASP A 99 8.38 10.90 -3.49
C ASP A 99 9.22 10.76 -4.76
N PHE A 100 8.83 9.91 -5.72
CA PHE A 100 9.54 9.77 -7.00
C PHE A 100 9.56 11.08 -7.82
N LEU A 101 8.48 11.86 -7.81
CA LEU A 101 8.43 13.17 -8.50
C LEU A 101 9.32 14.22 -7.80
N HIS A 102 9.37 14.21 -6.47
CA HIS A 102 10.32 15.05 -5.72
C HIS A 102 11.78 14.62 -5.92
N LEU A 103 12.04 13.32 -6.09
CA LEU A 103 13.35 12.77 -6.42
C LEU A 103 13.78 13.09 -7.85
N SER A 104 12.86 13.08 -8.81
CA SER A 104 13.12 13.49 -10.20
C SER A 104 13.59 14.95 -10.26
N LYS A 105 12.99 15.84 -9.46
CA LYS A 105 13.49 17.23 -9.28
C LYS A 105 14.89 17.30 -8.65
N LYS A 106 15.23 16.39 -7.72
CA LYS A 106 16.55 16.34 -7.06
C LYS A 106 17.64 15.68 -7.91
N HIS A 107 17.30 14.77 -8.83
CA HIS A 107 18.28 14.16 -9.73
C HIS A 107 18.80 15.14 -10.79
N ILE A 108 18.05 16.23 -11.06
CA ILE A 108 18.54 17.39 -11.81
C ILE A 108 19.53 18.24 -10.99
N LEU A 109 19.52 18.14 -9.65
CA LEU A 109 20.30 18.98 -8.72
C LEU A 109 21.36 18.24 -7.90
N GLY A 110 21.68 16.98 -8.22
CA GLY A 110 22.85 16.28 -7.65
C GLY A 110 22.82 16.10 -6.14
N GLY A 111 22.16 15.05 -5.64
CA GLY A 111 22.26 14.69 -4.23
C GLY A 111 21.81 13.27 -3.94
N LYS A 112 22.72 12.45 -3.38
CA LYS A 112 22.44 11.11 -2.83
C LYS A 112 21.22 11.16 -1.90
N VAL A 113 20.26 10.26 -2.09
CA VAL A 113 19.10 10.14 -1.20
C VAL A 113 19.20 8.87 -0.38
N ALA A 114 19.33 9.04 0.94
CA ALA A 114 19.09 8.00 1.93
C ALA A 114 17.63 8.14 2.40
N CYS A 115 16.86 7.06 2.27
CA CYS A 115 15.46 7.04 2.70
C CYS A 115 15.37 6.76 4.22
N ASN A 116 14.99 7.76 5.02
CA ASN A 116 14.57 7.57 6.41
C ASN A 116 13.06 7.37 6.44
N HIS A 117 12.62 6.13 6.68
CA HIS A 117 11.21 5.83 6.92
C HIS A 117 10.88 6.18 8.37
N GLY A 118 10.23 7.33 8.55
CA GLY A 118 9.61 7.76 9.80
C GLY A 118 8.26 8.38 9.49
N ASN A 119 7.23 7.55 9.29
CA ASN A 119 5.85 8.01 9.25
C ASN A 119 5.49 8.55 10.64
N GLN A 120 5.39 9.87 10.78
CA GLN A 120 4.59 10.47 11.83
C GLN A 120 3.71 11.55 11.21
N LEU A 121 2.53 11.13 10.75
CA LEU A 121 1.42 12.04 10.50
C LEU A 121 0.96 12.55 11.87
N HIS A 122 1.50 13.70 12.26
CA HIS A 122 0.99 14.48 13.38
C HIS A 122 0.21 15.67 12.80
N CYS A 123 -1.12 15.55 12.75
CA CYS A 123 -1.98 16.67 12.43
C CYS A 123 -2.05 17.58 13.66
N ASN A 124 -1.23 18.64 13.71
CA ASN A 124 -1.39 19.67 14.73
C ASN A 124 -2.26 20.79 14.16
N GLY A 125 -3.54 20.77 14.52
CA GLY A 125 -4.39 21.96 14.44
C GLY A 125 -4.01 22.90 15.59
N ASN A 126 -3.54 24.10 15.24
CA ASN A 126 -3.74 25.30 16.04
C ASN A 126 -3.34 26.52 15.20
N GLY A 127 -4.36 27.20 14.64
CA GLY A 127 -4.22 28.57 14.17
C GLY A 127 -4.45 29.51 15.35
N SER A 128 -3.36 30.09 15.87
CA SER A 128 -3.36 31.26 16.73
C SER A 128 -2.48 32.33 16.05
N GLY A 129 -2.96 33.59 16.04
CA GLY A 129 -2.31 34.77 15.41
C GLY A 129 -0.93 35.12 15.98
N SER A 130 -0.24 36.19 15.57
CA SER A 130 -0.66 37.44 14.93
C SER A 130 0.57 38.19 14.38
N SER A 131 0.30 39.23 13.57
CA SER A 131 1.06 40.48 13.38
C SER A 131 2.37 40.46 12.59
N GLU A 132 2.46 41.38 11.62
CA GLU A 132 3.34 42.56 11.73
C GLU A 132 2.89 43.65 10.74
N GLY A 133 2.88 44.90 11.21
CA GLY A 133 2.48 46.09 10.46
C GLY A 133 3.67 46.87 9.89
N GLY A 134 3.36 47.87 9.08
CA GLY A 134 4.30 48.86 8.56
C GLY A 134 3.59 49.78 7.56
N GLU A 135 3.08 50.93 8.03
CA GLU A 135 2.61 52.05 7.21
C GLU A 135 3.72 53.09 7.13
N ASP A 136 4.21 53.39 5.91
CA ASP A 136 5.14 54.48 5.64
C ASP A 136 4.37 55.75 5.29
N GLY A 137 4.77 56.87 5.91
CA GLY A 137 4.37 58.25 5.58
C GLY A 137 5.44 59.01 4.82
#